data_AF-A0A8J3GJF4-F1
#
_entry.id   AF-A0A8J3GJF4-F1
#
_cell.length_a   1.000
_cell.length_b   1.000
_cell.length_c   1.000
_cell.angle_alpha   90.00
_cell.angle_beta   90.00
_cell.angle_gamma   90.00
#
_symmetry.space_group_name_H-M   'P 1'
#
loop_
_entity.id
_entity.type
_entity.pdbx_description
1 polymer ?
#
loop_
_entity_poly.entity_id
_entity_poly.type
_entity_poly.pdbx_seq_one_letter_code
_entity_poly.pdbx_strand_id
1 'polypeptide(L)' 'MPNLQTPIPHSIQGSQELGRTSAEAISTPIKRKPGRPPVAHPKQAVSLRLEPEVLEKFRATGAGWQRRMNDVLKAAELGD' A
#
# COMPACT_ATOMS: atom_id res chain seq x y z
N MET A 1 21.46 -50.10 -19.09
CA MET A 1 22.20 -51.12 -18.30
C MET A 1 22.34 -50.60 -16.86
N PRO A 2 22.30 -51.48 -15.86
CA PRO A 2 22.00 -51.17 -14.45
C PRO A 2 23.25 -50.70 -13.68
N ASN A 3 23.06 -50.07 -12.53
CA ASN A 3 24.05 -50.24 -11.46
C ASN A 3 23.40 -50.25 -10.08
N LEU A 4 23.54 -51.39 -9.41
CA LEU A 4 23.23 -51.60 -8.00
C LEU A 4 24.36 -51.00 -7.16
N GLN A 5 24.03 -50.15 -6.19
CA GLN A 5 24.85 -50.05 -4.98
C GLN A 5 24.00 -49.60 -3.79
N THR A 6 23.74 -50.52 -2.88
CA THR A 6 23.57 -50.21 -1.45
C THR A 6 24.70 -50.97 -0.75
N PRO A 7 25.36 -50.41 0.28
CA PRO A 7 24.90 -50.71 1.64
C PRO A 7 25.07 -49.54 2.63
N ILE A 8 24.08 -49.41 3.51
CA ILE A 8 24.19 -48.83 4.86
C ILE A 8 25.38 -49.45 5.62
N PRO A 9 26.05 -48.72 6.53
CA PRO A 9 25.74 -49.02 7.93
C PRO A 9 25.67 -47.83 8.89
N HIS A 10 24.79 -48.04 9.85
CA HIS A 10 24.49 -47.32 11.05
C HIS A 10 25.71 -47.05 11.95
N SER A 11 25.54 -45.99 12.75
CA SER A 11 25.61 -46.03 14.22
C SER A 11 26.84 -45.41 14.92
N ILE A 12 26.51 -44.62 15.98
CA ILE A 12 27.27 -44.42 17.24
C ILE A 12 28.40 -43.39 17.10
N GLN A 13 28.58 -42.33 17.89
CA GLN A 13 28.09 -41.84 19.19
C GLN A 13 28.43 -40.32 19.13
N GLY A 14 27.61 -39.39 19.61
CA GLY A 14 27.68 -39.01 21.02
C GLY A 14 28.29 -37.63 21.22
N SER A 15 27.61 -36.83 22.05
CA SER A 15 28.17 -35.70 22.79
C SER A 15 28.50 -34.47 21.92
N GLN A 16 27.88 -33.31 22.07
CA GLN A 16 27.70 -32.56 23.31
C GLN A 16 26.47 -31.65 23.15
N GLU A 17 25.46 -31.84 23.99
CA GLU A 17 24.69 -30.69 24.47
C GLU A 17 25.68 -29.80 25.24
N LEU A 18 25.66 -28.48 25.01
CA LEU A 18 25.94 -27.43 25.99
C LEU A 18 25.92 -26.07 25.27
N GLY A 19 24.89 -25.26 25.54
CA GLY A 19 24.90 -23.85 25.13
C GLY A 19 23.54 -23.18 24.98
N ARG A 20 22.70 -23.18 26.03
CA ARG A 20 21.62 -22.19 26.14
C ARG A 20 22.25 -20.81 26.35
N THR A 21 22.34 -19.96 25.32
CA THR A 21 22.18 -18.49 25.45
C THR A 21 21.78 -17.93 24.08
N SER A 22 20.52 -17.56 23.91
CA SER A 22 20.07 -16.17 23.86
C SER A 22 20.70 -15.32 22.76
N ALA A 23 19.98 -15.22 21.65
CA ALA A 23 20.00 -14.04 20.79
C ALA A 23 18.64 -13.95 20.10
N GLU A 24 17.61 -13.64 20.88
CA GLU A 24 16.37 -13.10 20.35
C GLU A 24 16.72 -11.85 19.55
N ALA A 25 16.65 -11.95 18.23
CA ALA A 25 16.91 -10.85 17.33
C ALA A 25 15.84 -9.77 17.58
N ILE A 26 16.19 -8.76 18.35
CA ILE A 26 15.41 -7.55 18.56
C ILE A 26 15.15 -6.86 17.21
N SER A 27 14.04 -7.21 16.58
CA SER A 27 13.48 -6.48 15.44
C SER A 27 13.04 -5.10 15.93
N THR A 28 13.93 -4.12 15.80
CA THR A 28 13.62 -2.73 16.16
C THR A 28 12.68 -2.17 15.10
N PRO A 29 11.42 -1.83 15.42
CA PRO A 29 10.52 -1.26 14.42
C PRO A 29 11.04 0.13 14.05
N ILE A 30 11.46 0.28 12.78
CA ILE A 30 11.83 1.57 12.22
C ILE A 30 10.60 2.49 12.32
N LYS A 31 10.66 3.46 13.24
CA LYS A 31 9.60 4.43 13.46
C LYS A 31 9.52 5.36 12.26
N ARG A 32 8.61 5.05 11.33
CA ARG A 32 8.35 5.90 10.16
C ARG A 32 7.93 7.28 10.66
N LYS A 33 8.55 8.33 10.13
CA LYS A 33 8.16 9.72 10.38
C LYS A 33 6.63 9.84 10.20
N PRO A 34 5.90 10.48 11.13
CA PRO A 34 4.46 10.67 10.96
C PRO A 34 4.24 11.36 9.61
N GLY A 35 3.32 10.81 8.82
CA GLY A 35 2.99 11.35 7.50
C GLY A 35 2.35 12.74 7.60
N ARG A 36 1.88 13.25 6.46
CA ARG A 36 1.09 14.49 6.42
C ARG A 36 -0.03 14.41 7.48
N PRO A 37 -0.19 15.44 8.34
CA PRO A 37 -1.26 15.45 9.33
C PRO A 37 -2.62 15.26 8.65
N PRO A 38 -3.53 14.48 9.27
CA PRO A 38 -4.84 14.18 8.69
C PRO A 38 -5.65 15.48 8.51
N VAL A 39 -6.22 15.65 7.32
CA VAL A 39 -7.12 16.76 7.02
C VAL A 39 -8.53 16.36 7.49
N ALA A 40 -9.23 17.24 8.21
CA ALA A 40 -10.55 16.94 8.77
C ALA A 40 -11.62 16.60 7.69
N HIS A 41 -11.57 17.29 6.55
CA HIS A 41 -12.48 17.09 5.44
C HIS A 41 -11.69 16.92 4.13
N PRO A 42 -11.18 15.72 3.84
CA PRO A 42 -10.48 15.47 2.59
C PRO A 42 -11.47 15.47 1.42
N LYS A 43 -11.00 15.90 0.24
CA LYS A 43 -11.77 15.77 -1.01
C LYS A 43 -12.05 14.29 -1.28
N GLN A 44 -13.31 13.98 -1.54
CA GLN A 44 -13.72 12.62 -1.86
C GLN A 44 -13.49 12.36 -3.36
N ALA A 45 -12.77 11.27 -3.67
CA ALA A 45 -12.64 10.81 -5.05
C ALA A 45 -13.91 10.05 -5.43
N VAL A 46 -14.78 10.69 -6.19
CA VAL A 46 -16.04 10.11 -6.67
C VAL A 46 -15.97 9.83 -8.16
N SER A 47 -16.62 8.75 -8.60
CA SER A 47 -16.77 8.43 -10.02
C SER A 47 -18.16 8.87 -10.47
N LEU A 48 -18.24 10.06 -11.08
CA LEU A 48 -19.47 10.66 -11.59
C LEU A 48 -19.45 10.67 -13.12
N ARG A 49 -20.61 10.38 -13.73
CA ARG A 49 -20.82 10.54 -15.18
C ARG A 49 -21.46 11.90 -15.46
N LEU A 50 -20.91 12.60 -16.44
CA LEU A 50 -21.33 13.92 -16.88
C LEU A 50 -21.55 13.89 -18.39
N GLU A 51 -22.41 14.77 -18.88
CA GLU A 51 -22.55 14.99 -20.32
C GLU A 51 -21.21 15.39 -20.94
N PRO A 52 -20.87 14.88 -22.14
CA PRO A 52 -19.59 15.13 -22.79
C PRO A 52 -19.38 16.62 -23.05
N GLU A 53 -20.42 17.33 -23.50
CA GLU A 53 -20.34 18.77 -23.80
C GLU A 53 -19.95 19.60 -22.56
N VAL A 54 -20.50 19.26 -21.40
CA VAL A 54 -20.19 19.94 -20.14
C VAL A 54 -18.71 19.72 -19.78
N LEU A 55 -18.26 18.48 -19.88
CA LEU A 55 -16.88 18.11 -19.58
C LEU A 55 -15.89 18.79 -20.53
N GLU A 56 -16.22 18.89 -21.82
CA GLU A 56 -15.42 19.58 -22.83
C GLU A 56 -15.32 21.08 -22.54
N LYS A 57 -16.44 21.74 -22.22
CA LYS A 57 -16.45 23.16 -21.83
C LYS A 57 -15.53 23.43 -20.64
N PHE A 58 -15.57 22.58 -19.61
CA PHE A 58 -14.67 22.74 -18.47
C PHE A 58 -13.21 22.48 -18.85
N ARG A 59 -12.92 21.40 -19.59
CA ARG A 59 -11.54 21.10 -20.03
C ARG A 59 -10.94 22.21 -20.90
N ALA A 60 -11.75 22.87 -21.72
CA ALA A 60 -11.32 24.02 -22.52
C ALA A 60 -10.84 25.21 -21.68
N THR A 61 -11.24 25.31 -20.39
CA THR A 61 -10.71 26.33 -19.46
C THR A 61 -9.25 26.09 -19.06
N GLY A 62 -8.65 24.98 -19.49
CA GLY A 62 -7.25 24.66 -19.25
C GLY A 62 -6.97 24.14 -17.85
N ALA A 63 -5.74 24.39 -17.37
CA ALA A 63 -5.29 23.91 -16.06
C ALA A 63 -6.25 24.34 -14.94
N GLY A 64 -6.57 23.40 -14.05
CA GLY A 64 -7.47 23.65 -12.92
C GLY A 64 -8.97 23.57 -13.25
N TRP A 65 -9.36 23.07 -14.43
CA TRP A 65 -10.77 22.89 -14.79
C TRP A 65 -11.59 22.09 -13.77
N GLN A 66 -11.01 21.06 -13.14
CA GLN A 66 -11.68 20.28 -12.09
C GLN A 66 -11.96 21.13 -10.83
N ARG A 67 -11.05 22.05 -10.49
CA ARG A 67 -11.27 22.99 -9.37
C ARG A 67 -12.38 23.97 -9.71
N ARG A 68 -12.42 24.48 -10.94
CA ARG A 68 -13.52 25.35 -11.41
C ARG A 68 -14.86 24.61 -11.39
N MET A 69 -14.88 23.36 -11.84
CA MET A 69 -16.08 22.52 -11.78
C MET A 69 -16.57 22.32 -10.33
N ASN A 70 -15.67 22.01 -9.40
CA ASN A 70 -16.02 21.88 -7.98
C ASN A 70 -16.61 23.19 -7.41
N ASP A 71 -16.09 24.35 -7.83
CA ASP A 71 -16.59 25.65 -7.38
C ASP A 71 -18.03 25.89 -7.85
N VAL A 72 -18.32 25.59 -9.12
CA VAL A 72 -19.68 25.67 -9.69
C VAL A 72 -20.64 24.73 -8.96
N LEU A 73 -20.23 23.48 -8.71
CA LEU A 73 -21.06 22.51 -7.97
C LEU A 73 -21.37 23.01 -6.56
N LYS A 74 -20.39 23.62 -5.88
CA LYS A 74 -20.58 24.20 -4.54
C LYS A 74 -21.53 25.41 -4.57
N ALA A 75 -21.43 26.25 -5.60
CA ALA A 75 -22.31 27.39 -5.77
C ALA A 75 -23.77 26.96 -6.06
N ALA A 76 -23.95 25.89 -6.84
CA ALA A 76 -25.26 25.33 -7.14
C ALA A 76 -25.91 24.63 -5.94
N GLU A 77 -25.12 23.96 -5.08
CA GLU A 77 -25.62 23.33 -3.84
C GLU A 77 -26.06 24.37 -2.79
N LEU A 78 -25.46 25.56 -2.80
CA LEU A 78 -25.73 26.62 -1.82
C LEU A 78 -26.82 27.61 -2.28
N GLY A 79 -27.62 27.26 -3.29
CA GLY A 79 -28.65 28.14 -3.86
C GLY A 79 -29.77 27.41 -4.60
N ASP A 80 -30.69 26.84 -3.82
CA ASP A 80 -32.16 26.92 -3.96
C ASP A 80 -32.77 27.06 -2.56
#